data_AF-A0A916DE89-F1
#
_entry.id   AF-A0A916DE89-F1
#
_cell.length_a   1.000
_cell.length_b   1.000
_cell.length_c   1.000
_cell.angle_alpha   90.00
_cell.angle_beta   90.00
_cell.angle_gamma   90.00
#
_symmetry.space_group_name_H-M   'P 1'
#
loop_
_entity.id
_entity.type
_entity.pdbx_description
1 polymer ?
#
loop_
_entity_poly.entity_id
_entity_poly.type
_entity_poly.pdbx_seq_one_letter_code
_entity_poly.pdbx_strand_id
1 'polypeptide(L)'
;MSIQRLAYRVEKAGAFADDVIEFSHAVGDFSLANGLLRVDLRLPTDSISEARAHIDPVVRAWEFEAEIRMGFPVIKFEFTPAVAVGATSQRSPETNGATELVIATRYPPAPTIAVTSEMENVWERYTRARLGIGESVESAVYYGLTVIEAQFGSRPKAAAALNLPHGVLSKLGELSSTRGDAATARKSRASGEPLNRSEKKWIDHSIRYALLQLGHLAAGLAPPEIEAGALPDLE
;
A
#
# COMPACT_ATOMS: atom_id res chain seq x y z
N MET A 1 3.99 6.62 34.75
CA MET A 1 5.29 6.35 34.09
C MET A 1 5.17 6.89 32.68
N SER A 2 6.06 7.78 32.27
CA SER A 2 6.00 8.37 30.93
C SER A 2 6.59 7.40 29.90
N ILE A 3 5.89 7.20 28.79
CA ILE A 3 6.33 6.35 27.68
C ILE A 3 7.13 7.21 26.70
N GLN A 4 8.37 6.79 26.45
CA GLN A 4 9.30 7.50 25.55
C GLN A 4 9.72 6.65 24.35
N ARG A 5 9.45 5.34 24.38
CA ARG A 5 9.86 4.41 23.33
C ARG A 5 8.81 3.34 23.10
N LEU A 6 8.54 3.05 21.83
CA LEU A 6 7.81 1.87 21.39
C LEU A 6 8.70 0.94 20.58
N ALA A 7 8.28 -0.32 20.49
CA ALA A 7 8.95 -1.35 19.72
C ALA A 7 7.94 -2.23 18.99
N TYR A 8 8.25 -2.54 17.74
CA TYR A 8 7.45 -3.41 16.88
C TYR A 8 8.35 -4.47 16.27
N ARG A 9 7.87 -5.71 16.24
CA ARG A 9 8.53 -6.83 15.57
C ARG A 9 8.06 -6.89 14.12
N VAL A 10 8.99 -7.09 13.20
CA VAL A 10 8.66 -7.31 11.79
C VAL A 10 8.29 -8.77 11.58
N GLU A 11 7.05 -9.04 11.19
CA GLU A 11 6.67 -10.25 10.49
C GLU A 11 7.00 -10.09 9.01
N LYS A 12 7.70 -11.07 8.45
CA LYS A 12 8.21 -11.04 7.06
C LYS A 12 8.08 -12.41 6.40
N ALA A 13 7.85 -12.40 5.10
CA ALA A 13 7.77 -13.62 4.29
C ALA A 13 9.14 -14.23 3.93
N GLY A 14 10.26 -13.55 4.22
CA GLY A 14 11.61 -14.01 3.88
C GLY A 14 12.73 -13.28 4.63
N ALA A 15 13.98 -13.70 4.46
CA ALA A 15 15.12 -13.08 5.14
C ALA A 15 15.58 -11.78 4.45
N PHE A 16 15.25 -10.62 5.01
CA PHE A 16 15.98 -9.38 4.71
C PHE A 16 17.44 -9.47 5.15
N ALA A 17 18.34 -8.87 4.36
CA ALA A 17 19.69 -8.51 4.76
C ALA A 17 19.66 -7.60 5.99
N ASP A 18 20.77 -7.55 6.74
CA ASP A 18 20.95 -6.73 7.93
C ASP A 18 21.08 -5.23 7.61
N ASP A 19 20.17 -4.70 6.79
CA ASP A 19 20.06 -3.29 6.48
C ASP A 19 19.44 -2.55 7.67
N VAL A 20 20.02 -1.40 8.00
CA VAL A 20 19.48 -0.48 9.00
C VAL A 20 18.75 0.64 8.28
N ILE A 21 17.50 0.91 8.66
CA ILE A 21 16.74 2.06 8.16
C ILE A 21 16.49 3.00 9.33
N GLU A 22 16.90 4.26 9.17
CA GLU A 22 16.66 5.31 10.14
C GLU A 22 16.02 6.51 9.47
N PHE A 23 15.00 7.08 10.10
CA PHE A 23 14.40 8.31 9.64
C PHE A 23 13.71 9.06 10.79
N SER A 24 13.62 10.37 10.63
CA SER A 24 12.90 11.26 11.54
C SER A 24 11.51 11.56 11.01
N HIS A 25 10.52 11.56 11.90
CA HIS A 25 9.16 11.99 11.62
C HIS A 25 8.68 12.99 12.68
N ALA A 26 7.57 13.68 12.41
CA ALA A 26 7.00 14.64 13.36
C ALA A 26 6.67 14.03 14.73
N VAL A 27 6.37 12.73 14.79
CA VAL A 27 5.94 12.02 16.00
C VAL A 27 7.10 11.35 16.76
N GLY A 28 8.25 11.15 16.12
CA GLY A 28 9.30 10.30 16.65
C GLY A 28 10.43 10.05 15.66
N ASP A 29 11.51 9.48 16.17
CA ASP A 29 12.63 8.98 15.37
C ASP A 29 12.55 7.45 15.31
N PHE A 30 12.65 6.91 14.10
CA PHE A 30 12.39 5.51 13.78
C PHE A 30 13.71 4.84 13.38
N SER A 31 13.97 3.66 13.94
CA SER A 31 15.15 2.83 13.60
C SER A 31 14.72 1.38 13.45
N LEU A 32 14.86 0.83 12.24
CA LEU A 32 14.58 -0.56 11.92
C LEU A 32 15.89 -1.30 11.71
N ALA A 33 16.14 -2.30 12.54
CA ALA A 33 17.28 -3.20 12.40
C ALA A 33 16.93 -4.58 12.97
N ASN A 34 17.45 -5.65 12.36
CA ASN A 34 17.37 -7.03 12.89
C ASN A 34 15.94 -7.49 13.23
N GLY A 35 14.96 -7.10 12.42
CA GLY A 35 13.54 -7.46 12.59
C GLY A 35 12.82 -6.68 13.70
N LEU A 36 13.44 -5.62 14.21
CA LEU A 36 12.88 -4.78 15.27
C LEU A 36 12.85 -3.33 14.82
N LEU A 37 11.64 -2.77 14.73
CA LEU A 37 11.43 -1.33 14.62
C LEU A 37 11.37 -0.73 16.02
N ARG A 38 12.28 0.20 16.29
CA ARG A 38 12.29 1.03 17.50
C ARG A 38 11.82 2.42 17.13
N VAL A 39 11.00 3.00 17.99
CA VAL A 39 10.48 4.36 17.81
C VAL A 39 10.71 5.13 19.10
N ASP A 40 11.58 6.13 19.03
CA ASP A 40 11.79 7.10 20.10
C ASP A 40 10.81 8.26 19.92
N LEU A 41 9.89 8.43 20.86
CA LEU A 41 8.84 9.45 20.77
C LEU A 41 9.45 10.84 20.97
N ARG A 42 9.05 11.81 20.12
CA ARG A 42 9.43 13.21 20.32
C ARG A 42 8.71 13.86 21.49
N LEU A 43 7.45 13.47 21.71
CA LEU A 43 6.66 13.90 22.84
C LEU A 43 6.36 12.69 23.73
N PRO A 44 6.75 12.72 25.02
CA PRO A 44 6.42 11.65 25.93
C PRO A 44 4.89 11.57 26.12
N THR A 45 4.36 10.36 26.23
CA THR A 45 2.94 10.11 26.46
C THR A 45 2.70 9.41 27.80
N ASP A 46 1.47 9.47 28.29
CA ASP A 46 1.13 8.89 29.60
C ASP A 46 0.69 7.42 29.49
N SER A 47 0.42 6.94 28.26
CA SER A 47 0.03 5.56 28.01
C SER A 47 0.57 5.00 26.69
N ILE A 48 0.67 3.66 26.64
CA ILE A 48 0.99 2.92 25.40
C ILE A 48 -0.08 3.17 24.33
N SER A 49 -1.36 3.23 24.72
CA SER A 49 -2.45 3.46 23.77
C SER A 49 -2.33 4.81 23.08
N GLU A 50 -2.01 5.86 23.84
CA GLU A 50 -1.78 7.20 23.30
C GLU A 50 -0.53 7.25 22.41
N ALA A 51 0.58 6.64 22.87
CA ALA A 51 1.78 6.52 22.05
C ALA A 51 1.47 5.87 20.69
N ARG A 52 0.76 4.74 20.71
CA ARG A 52 0.39 4.00 19.51
C ARG A 52 -0.57 4.77 18.60
N ALA A 53 -1.49 5.56 19.15
CA ALA A 53 -2.37 6.40 18.33
C ALA A 53 -1.59 7.39 17.44
N HIS A 54 -0.39 7.81 17.86
CA HIS A 54 0.51 8.65 17.06
C HIS A 54 1.45 7.86 16.14
N ILE A 55 1.93 6.70 16.58
CA ILE A 55 2.94 5.91 15.85
C ILE A 55 2.32 4.94 14.83
N ASP A 56 1.23 4.25 15.19
CA ASP A 56 0.60 3.22 14.37
C ASP A 56 0.20 3.73 12.96
N PRO A 57 -0.27 4.99 12.76
CA PRO A 57 -0.51 5.52 11.42
C PRO A 57 0.73 5.56 10.52
N VAL A 58 1.91 5.90 11.07
CA VAL A 58 3.17 5.93 10.32
C VAL A 58 3.63 4.50 10.01
N VAL A 59 3.52 3.61 10.98
CA VAL A 59 3.83 2.18 10.81
C VAL A 59 2.92 1.57 9.74
N ARG A 60 1.63 1.88 9.76
CA ARG A 60 0.67 1.40 8.78
C ARG A 60 0.96 1.93 7.39
N ALA A 61 1.37 3.20 7.27
CA ALA A 61 1.81 3.76 6.00
C ALA A 61 3.02 3.02 5.42
N TRP A 62 3.94 2.56 6.27
CA TRP A 62 5.09 1.77 5.83
C TRP A 62 4.67 0.42 5.24
N GLU A 63 3.79 -0.30 5.94
CA GLU A 63 3.27 -1.58 5.45
C GLU A 63 2.50 -1.40 4.14
N PHE A 64 1.59 -0.42 4.10
CA PHE A 64 0.74 -0.15 2.94
C PHE A 64 1.58 0.28 1.74
N GLU A 65 2.53 1.19 1.90
CA GLU A 65 3.39 1.60 0.80
C GLU A 65 4.24 0.45 0.27
N ALA A 66 4.82 -0.36 1.16
CA ALA A 66 5.59 -1.54 0.76
C ALA A 66 4.71 -2.54 -0.01
N GLU A 67 3.50 -2.80 0.49
CA GLU A 67 2.53 -3.68 -0.15
C GLU A 67 2.10 -3.17 -1.53
N ILE A 68 1.79 -1.88 -1.64
CA ILE A 68 1.43 -1.25 -2.91
C ILE A 68 2.62 -1.24 -3.88
N ARG A 69 3.86 -1.04 -3.42
CA ARG A 69 5.04 -1.05 -4.30
C ARG A 69 5.45 -2.44 -4.77
N MET A 70 5.10 -3.48 -4.04
CA MET A 70 5.43 -4.86 -4.39
C MET A 70 4.25 -5.62 -5.01
N GLY A 71 3.03 -5.15 -4.78
CA GLY A 71 1.79 -5.78 -5.22
C GLY A 71 1.28 -6.87 -4.27
N PHE A 72 1.95 -7.12 -3.15
CA PHE A 72 1.58 -8.12 -2.15
C PHE A 72 2.17 -7.75 -0.78
N PRO A 73 1.60 -8.23 0.34
CA PRO A 73 2.12 -7.95 1.68
C PRO A 73 3.57 -8.44 1.84
N VAL A 74 4.49 -7.53 2.19
CA VAL A 74 5.92 -7.87 2.33
C VAL A 74 6.40 -7.79 3.78
N ILE A 75 5.85 -6.83 4.53
CA ILE A 75 6.15 -6.61 5.93
C ILE A 75 4.86 -6.33 6.70
N LYS A 76 4.86 -6.73 7.97
CA LYS A 76 3.87 -6.33 8.96
C LYS A 76 4.58 -6.08 10.28
N PHE A 77 4.19 -5.05 11.01
CA PHE A 77 4.77 -4.65 12.27
C PHE A 77 3.81 -5.00 13.40
N GLU A 78 4.26 -5.88 14.29
CA GLU A 78 3.51 -6.28 15.45
C GLU A 78 4.05 -5.59 16.71
N PHE A 79 3.20 -4.79 17.33
CA PHE A 79 3.55 -4.11 18.58
C PHE A 79 3.97 -5.12 19.64
N THR A 80 5.14 -4.88 20.25
CA THR A 80 5.68 -5.77 21.29
C THR A 80 5.80 -5.04 22.63
N PRO A 81 4.91 -5.30 23.60
CA PRO A 81 4.94 -4.64 24.91
C PRO A 81 6.23 -4.92 25.68
N ALA A 82 6.80 -6.12 25.51
CA ALA A 82 7.95 -6.61 26.26
C ALA A 82 9.30 -5.96 25.89
N VAL A 83 9.39 -5.28 24.73
CA VAL A 83 10.63 -4.65 24.25
C VAL A 83 10.67 -3.15 24.59
N ALA A 84 9.62 -2.62 25.22
CA ALA A 84 9.65 -1.29 25.85
C ALA A 84 10.72 -1.18 26.97
N VAL A 85 11.27 -2.32 27.44
CA VAL A 85 12.45 -2.40 28.30
C VAL A 85 13.34 -3.51 27.74
N GLY A 86 14.60 -3.20 27.42
CA GLY A 86 15.48 -4.00 26.57
C GLY A 86 15.46 -5.52 26.79
N ALA A 87 14.97 -6.26 25.79
CA ALA A 87 15.26 -7.68 25.61
C ALA A 87 15.02 -8.08 24.14
N THR A 88 16.08 -8.51 23.45
CA THR A 88 16.01 -9.16 22.14
C THR A 88 15.56 -10.61 22.30
N SER A 89 14.54 -11.04 21.56
CA SER A 89 14.14 -12.45 21.49
C SER A 89 14.01 -12.85 20.01
N GLN A 90 14.93 -13.72 19.57
CA GLN A 90 14.93 -14.36 18.26
C GLN A 90 13.92 -15.50 18.24
N ARG A 91 13.00 -15.49 17.26
CA ARG A 91 12.26 -16.68 16.83
C ARG A 91 12.11 -16.65 15.31
N SER A 92 12.55 -17.72 14.67
CA SER A 92 12.39 -17.97 13.23
C SER A 92 11.05 -18.64 12.95
N PRO A 93 10.37 -18.35 11.82
CA PRO A 93 9.28 -19.19 11.33
C PRO A 93 9.75 -20.12 10.21
N GLU A 94 9.35 -21.39 10.31
CA GLU A 94 9.35 -22.36 9.22
C GLU A 94 8.21 -22.05 8.23
N THR A 95 8.42 -22.25 6.94
CA THR A 95 7.35 -22.18 5.92
C THR A 95 7.49 -23.31 4.90
N ASN A 96 6.40 -24.06 4.73
CA ASN A 96 6.15 -24.95 3.61
C ASN A 96 5.06 -24.33 2.73
N GLY A 97 5.27 -24.28 1.41
CA GLY A 97 4.27 -23.86 0.44
C GLY A 97 4.90 -23.12 -0.75
N ALA A 98 5.13 -23.84 -1.84
CA ALA A 98 5.71 -23.30 -3.07
C ALA A 98 4.82 -22.17 -3.64
N THR A 99 5.34 -20.96 -3.57
CA THR A 99 4.81 -19.74 -4.19
C THR A 99 5.97 -19.11 -4.96
N GLU A 100 5.72 -18.49 -6.11
CA GLU A 100 6.73 -17.72 -6.86
C GLU A 100 7.45 -16.76 -5.90
N LEU A 101 8.72 -17.08 -5.59
CA LEU A 101 9.46 -16.46 -4.50
C LEU A 101 10.07 -15.14 -5.00
N VAL A 102 9.32 -14.04 -4.85
CA VAL A 102 9.92 -12.71 -4.90
C VAL A 102 10.62 -12.46 -3.57
N ILE A 103 11.93 -12.72 -3.52
CA ILE A 103 12.76 -12.42 -2.34
C ILE A 103 13.00 -10.90 -2.33
N ALA A 104 12.21 -10.15 -1.55
CA ALA A 104 12.66 -8.84 -1.12
C ALA A 104 13.87 -9.07 -0.18
N THR A 105 15.08 -8.82 -0.68
CA THR A 105 16.32 -9.06 0.08
C THR A 105 16.68 -7.94 1.04
N ARG A 106 15.92 -6.83 1.04
CA ARG A 106 16.16 -5.64 1.86
C ARG A 106 14.86 -5.13 2.45
N TYR A 107 14.93 -4.43 3.58
CA TYR A 107 13.76 -3.73 4.11
C TYR A 107 13.24 -2.70 3.09
N PRO A 108 11.91 -2.53 2.97
CA PRO A 108 11.37 -1.44 2.18
C PRO A 108 11.79 -0.10 2.81
N PRO A 109 12.01 0.94 1.99
CA PRO A 109 12.38 2.26 2.49
C PRO A 109 11.29 2.82 3.43
N ALA A 110 11.67 3.81 4.24
CA ALA A 110 10.74 4.52 5.11
C ALA A 110 9.53 5.06 4.31
N PRO A 111 8.33 5.09 4.92
CA PRO A 111 7.14 5.56 4.24
C PRO A 111 7.25 7.03 3.87
N THR A 112 6.77 7.35 2.68
CA THR A 112 6.68 8.70 2.11
C THR A 112 5.23 9.17 1.93
N ILE A 113 4.28 8.33 2.31
CA ILE A 113 2.84 8.57 2.20
C ILE A 113 2.16 8.53 3.57
N ALA A 114 0.91 9.01 3.61
CA ALA A 114 -0.04 8.69 4.67
C ALA A 114 -1.15 7.81 4.08
N VAL A 115 -1.84 7.05 4.94
CA VAL A 115 -2.89 6.12 4.52
C VAL A 115 -4.22 6.57 5.08
N THR A 116 -5.24 6.57 4.22
CA THR A 116 -6.64 6.77 4.64
C THR A 116 -7.42 5.47 4.54
N SER A 117 -8.54 5.39 5.26
CA SER A 117 -9.45 4.24 5.23
C SER A 117 -9.96 3.91 3.81
N GLU A 118 -10.17 4.93 2.99
CA GLU A 118 -10.62 4.77 1.60
C GLU A 118 -9.56 4.08 0.76
N MET A 119 -8.28 4.43 0.93
CA MET A 119 -7.17 3.79 0.24
C MET A 119 -7.08 2.30 0.59
N GLU A 120 -7.23 1.97 1.88
CA GLU A 120 -7.24 0.58 2.34
C GLU A 120 -8.41 -0.20 1.75
N ASN A 121 -9.62 0.37 1.78
CA ASN A 121 -10.81 -0.26 1.21
C ASN A 121 -10.66 -0.53 -0.30
N VAL A 122 -10.09 0.42 -1.05
CA VAL A 122 -9.84 0.25 -2.49
C VAL A 122 -8.82 -0.86 -2.72
N TRP A 123 -7.71 -0.85 -1.98
CA TRP A 123 -6.66 -1.84 -2.15
C TRP A 123 -7.12 -3.25 -1.73
N GLU A 124 -7.82 -3.40 -0.61
CA GLU A 124 -8.33 -4.68 -0.15
C GLU A 124 -9.28 -5.28 -1.19
N ARG A 125 -10.26 -4.50 -1.66
CA ARG A 125 -11.21 -4.97 -2.70
C ARG A 125 -10.50 -5.41 -3.97
N TYR A 126 -9.53 -4.61 -4.44
CA TYR A 126 -8.73 -4.97 -5.59
C TYR A 126 -7.88 -6.23 -5.37
N THR A 127 -7.30 -6.39 -4.17
CA THR A 127 -6.54 -7.59 -3.77
C THR A 127 -7.39 -8.84 -3.73
N ARG A 128 -8.60 -8.75 -3.20
CA ARG A 128 -9.53 -9.89 -3.20
C ARG A 128 -9.97 -10.24 -4.61
N ALA A 129 -10.34 -9.24 -5.41
CA ALA A 129 -10.79 -9.44 -6.79
C ALA A 129 -9.71 -10.07 -7.68
N ARG A 130 -8.44 -9.66 -7.57
CA ARG A 130 -7.34 -10.26 -8.36
C ARG A 130 -7.07 -11.72 -8.00
N LEU A 131 -7.40 -12.11 -6.77
CA LEU A 131 -7.33 -13.49 -6.28
C LEU A 131 -8.59 -14.31 -6.63
N GLY A 132 -9.57 -13.72 -7.34
CA GLY A 132 -10.83 -14.36 -7.67
C GLY A 132 -11.78 -14.50 -6.47
N ILE A 133 -11.60 -13.68 -5.43
CA ILE A 133 -12.40 -13.73 -4.20
C ILE A 133 -13.37 -12.56 -4.18
N GLY A 134 -14.67 -12.85 -4.15
CA GLY A 134 -15.73 -11.86 -4.02
C GLY A 134 -16.17 -11.29 -5.37
N GLU A 135 -15.69 -10.10 -5.74
CA GLU A 135 -16.11 -9.40 -6.96
C GLU A 135 -15.09 -9.52 -8.11
N SER A 136 -15.48 -9.12 -9.32
CA SER A 136 -14.58 -9.05 -10.48
C SER A 136 -13.57 -7.90 -10.36
N VAL A 137 -12.44 -8.03 -11.07
CA VAL A 137 -11.41 -6.98 -11.14
C VAL A 137 -12.00 -5.69 -11.70
N GLU A 138 -12.85 -5.80 -12.73
CA GLU A 138 -13.56 -4.70 -13.35
C GLU A 138 -14.42 -3.92 -12.33
N SER A 139 -15.14 -4.64 -11.46
CA SER A 139 -15.95 -4.02 -10.39
C SER A 139 -15.08 -3.32 -9.34
N ALA A 140 -14.03 -3.98 -8.84
CA ALA A 140 -13.14 -3.42 -7.83
C ALA A 140 -12.40 -2.16 -8.34
N VAL A 141 -11.91 -2.20 -9.58
CA VAL A 141 -11.24 -1.06 -10.22
C VAL A 141 -12.20 0.10 -10.40
N TYR A 142 -13.43 -0.16 -10.85
CA TYR A 142 -14.42 0.90 -11.00
C TYR A 142 -14.77 1.55 -9.66
N TYR A 143 -14.89 0.76 -8.59
CA TYR A 143 -15.07 1.31 -7.24
C TYR A 143 -13.91 2.21 -6.84
N GLY A 144 -12.66 1.76 -7.01
CA GLY A 144 -11.48 2.58 -6.75
C GLY A 144 -11.46 3.89 -7.52
N LEU A 145 -11.82 3.84 -8.81
CA LEU A 145 -11.96 5.03 -9.64
C LEU A 145 -13.05 5.97 -9.11
N THR A 146 -14.19 5.43 -8.67
CA THR A 146 -15.29 6.23 -8.11
C THR A 146 -14.88 6.92 -6.80
N VAL A 147 -14.14 6.23 -5.93
CA VAL A 147 -13.60 6.80 -4.69
C VAL A 147 -12.65 7.96 -5.00
N ILE A 148 -11.71 7.75 -5.92
CA ILE A 148 -10.78 8.80 -6.38
C ILE A 148 -11.55 10.00 -6.95
N GLU A 149 -12.48 9.76 -7.87
CA GLU A 149 -13.25 10.83 -8.51
C GLU A 149 -14.11 11.62 -7.52
N ALA A 150 -14.72 10.95 -6.53
CA ALA A 150 -15.52 11.60 -5.50
C ALA A 150 -14.71 12.62 -4.67
N GLN A 151 -13.45 12.30 -4.38
CA GLN A 151 -12.56 13.19 -3.60
C GLN A 151 -12.23 14.51 -4.34
N PHE A 152 -12.15 14.47 -5.67
CA PHE A 152 -11.77 15.65 -6.50
C PHE A 152 -12.93 16.21 -7.33
N GLY A 153 -14.10 15.59 -7.26
CA GLY A 153 -15.33 15.97 -7.95
C GLY A 153 -15.43 15.59 -9.42
N SER A 154 -14.32 15.31 -10.11
CA SER A 154 -14.34 14.77 -11.47
C SER A 154 -13.03 14.08 -11.85
N ARG A 155 -13.07 13.21 -12.87
CA ARG A 155 -11.90 12.50 -13.39
C ARG A 155 -10.76 13.41 -13.86
N PRO A 156 -10.99 14.48 -14.65
CA PRO A 156 -9.91 15.38 -15.04
C PRO A 156 -9.27 16.11 -13.84
N LYS A 157 -10.08 16.49 -12.85
CA LYS A 157 -9.58 17.11 -11.61
C LYS A 157 -8.75 16.13 -10.78
N ALA A 158 -9.21 14.89 -10.67
CA ALA A 158 -8.47 13.82 -9.99
C ALA A 158 -7.13 13.54 -10.68
N ALA A 159 -7.11 13.41 -12.02
CA ALA A 159 -5.87 13.19 -12.76
C ALA A 159 -4.87 14.34 -12.53
N ALA A 160 -5.34 15.60 -12.58
CA ALA A 160 -4.50 16.75 -12.31
C ALA A 160 -3.97 16.78 -10.86
N ALA A 161 -4.83 16.56 -9.87
CA ALA A 161 -4.44 16.56 -8.46
C ALA A 161 -3.44 15.45 -8.11
N LEU A 162 -3.60 14.27 -8.71
CA LEU A 162 -2.73 13.11 -8.52
C LEU A 162 -1.48 13.13 -9.41
N ASN A 163 -1.29 14.20 -10.19
CA ASN A 163 -0.20 14.33 -11.16
C ASN A 163 -0.12 13.11 -12.12
N LEU A 164 -1.28 12.68 -12.62
CA LEU A 164 -1.42 11.56 -13.56
C LEU A 164 -1.60 12.07 -15.00
N PRO A 165 -1.01 11.41 -16.01
CA PRO A 165 -1.30 11.67 -17.40
C PRO A 165 -2.80 11.57 -17.67
N HIS A 166 -3.30 12.49 -18.48
CA HIS A 166 -4.74 12.69 -18.74
C HIS A 166 -5.46 11.41 -19.21
N GLY A 167 -4.73 10.43 -19.76
CA GLY A 167 -5.28 9.15 -20.22
C GLY A 167 -5.46 8.07 -19.15
N VAL A 168 -4.74 8.11 -18.02
CA VAL A 168 -4.66 6.95 -17.10
C VAL A 168 -6.02 6.63 -16.46
N LEU A 169 -6.63 7.60 -15.76
CA LEU A 169 -7.93 7.37 -15.13
C LEU A 169 -9.03 7.10 -16.17
N SER A 170 -8.90 7.69 -17.37
CA SER A 170 -9.84 7.47 -18.47
C SER A 170 -9.77 6.02 -18.97
N LYS A 171 -8.56 5.48 -19.15
CA LYS A 171 -8.34 4.11 -19.59
C LYS A 171 -8.72 3.09 -18.52
N LEU A 172 -8.47 3.37 -17.23
CA LEU A 172 -9.03 2.57 -16.13
C LEU A 172 -10.56 2.52 -16.20
N GLY A 173 -11.21 3.66 -16.42
CA GLY A 173 -12.67 3.75 -16.54
C GLY A 173 -13.23 3.02 -17.76
N GLU A 174 -12.50 3.04 -18.88
CA GLU A 174 -12.82 2.27 -20.08
C GLU A 174 -12.74 0.77 -19.78
N LEU A 175 -11.56 0.27 -19.41
CA LEU A 175 -11.33 -1.17 -19.17
C LEU A 175 -12.29 -1.75 -18.12
N SER A 176 -12.50 -1.05 -17.01
CA SER A 176 -13.44 -1.49 -15.95
C SER A 176 -14.92 -1.45 -16.34
N SER A 177 -15.27 -0.80 -17.45
CA SER A 177 -16.67 -0.64 -17.90
C SER A 177 -17.01 -1.39 -19.18
N THR A 178 -16.04 -1.60 -20.07
CA THR A 178 -16.25 -2.15 -21.42
C THR A 178 -15.74 -3.57 -21.58
N ARG A 179 -14.81 -4.01 -20.71
CA ARG A 179 -14.32 -5.39 -20.67
C ARG A 179 -15.14 -6.26 -19.71
N GLY A 180 -14.96 -7.56 -19.88
CA GLY A 180 -15.57 -8.60 -19.08
C GLY A 180 -16.48 -9.50 -19.90
N ASP A 181 -16.54 -10.76 -19.51
CA ASP A 181 -17.45 -11.77 -20.07
C ASP A 181 -18.79 -11.79 -19.31
N ALA A 182 -19.67 -12.75 -19.60
CA ALA A 182 -20.96 -12.85 -18.92
C ALA A 182 -20.88 -12.97 -17.39
N ALA A 183 -19.73 -13.43 -16.84
CA ALA A 183 -19.51 -13.57 -15.41
C ALA A 183 -18.78 -12.37 -14.78
N THR A 184 -17.90 -11.69 -15.53
CA THR A 184 -17.07 -10.60 -14.97
C THR A 184 -17.49 -9.20 -15.40
N ALA A 185 -18.27 -9.08 -16.48
CA ALA A 185 -18.72 -7.80 -17.02
C ALA A 185 -19.55 -7.01 -16.03
N ARG A 186 -19.12 -5.78 -15.77
CA ARG A 186 -19.81 -4.88 -14.87
C ARG A 186 -21.00 -4.17 -15.52
N LYS A 187 -21.01 -4.03 -16.86
CA LYS A 187 -22.13 -3.46 -17.63
C LYS A 187 -22.69 -4.51 -18.58
N SER A 188 -24.02 -4.55 -18.73
CA SER A 188 -24.70 -5.47 -19.66
C SER A 188 -24.33 -5.27 -21.13
N ARG A 189 -23.75 -4.11 -21.48
CA ARG A 189 -23.24 -3.78 -22.82
C ARG A 189 -21.72 -3.90 -22.95
N ALA A 190 -21.05 -4.62 -22.04
CA ALA A 190 -19.64 -4.92 -22.20
C ALA A 190 -19.40 -5.70 -23.50
N SER A 191 -18.18 -5.62 -24.02
CA SER A 191 -17.75 -6.30 -25.25
C SER A 191 -17.95 -7.82 -25.22
N GLY A 192 -18.08 -8.41 -24.02
CA GLY A 192 -18.07 -9.86 -23.83
C GLY A 192 -16.65 -10.44 -23.84
N GLU A 193 -15.64 -9.59 -24.05
CA GLU A 193 -14.23 -9.96 -24.06
C GLU A 193 -13.63 -9.75 -22.66
N PRO A 194 -13.12 -10.80 -22.01
CA PRO A 194 -12.47 -10.67 -20.71
C PRO A 194 -11.16 -9.88 -20.83
N LEU A 195 -10.73 -9.29 -19.71
CA LEU A 195 -9.43 -8.61 -19.64
C LEU A 195 -8.28 -9.56 -20.02
N ASN A 196 -7.45 -9.13 -20.98
CA ASN A 196 -6.25 -9.87 -21.36
C ASN A 196 -5.12 -9.68 -20.32
N ARG A 197 -3.99 -10.38 -20.50
CA ARG A 197 -2.87 -10.32 -19.55
C ARG A 197 -2.24 -8.93 -19.45
N SER A 198 -2.03 -8.26 -20.59
CA SER A 198 -1.43 -6.93 -20.66
C SER A 198 -2.34 -5.89 -19.99
N GLU A 199 -3.65 -5.96 -20.23
CA GLU A 199 -4.66 -5.10 -19.60
C GLU A 199 -4.71 -5.30 -18.08
N LYS A 200 -4.68 -6.56 -17.59
CA LYS A 200 -4.63 -6.84 -16.15
C LYS A 200 -3.38 -6.26 -15.49
N LYS A 201 -2.22 -6.43 -16.13
CA LYS A 201 -0.95 -5.86 -15.63
C LYS A 201 -0.99 -4.34 -15.63
N TRP A 202 -1.55 -3.73 -16.68
CA TRP A 202 -1.71 -2.29 -16.79
C TRP A 202 -2.62 -1.73 -15.69
N ILE A 203 -3.75 -2.40 -15.43
CA ILE A 203 -4.67 -2.06 -14.35
C ILE A 203 -3.97 -2.13 -12.99
N ASP A 204 -3.23 -3.22 -12.71
CA ASP A 204 -2.49 -3.40 -11.45
C ASP A 204 -1.53 -2.23 -11.21
N HIS A 205 -0.67 -1.93 -12.18
CA HIS A 205 0.25 -0.80 -12.08
C HIS A 205 -0.49 0.53 -11.89
N SER A 206 -1.56 0.76 -12.65
CA SER A 206 -2.28 2.03 -12.62
C SER A 206 -3.02 2.27 -11.31
N ILE A 207 -3.66 1.26 -10.73
CA ILE A 207 -4.37 1.41 -9.45
C ILE A 207 -3.39 1.59 -8.29
N ARG A 208 -2.28 0.84 -8.28
CA ARG A 208 -1.21 0.96 -7.30
C ARG A 208 -0.60 2.35 -7.34
N TYR A 209 -0.32 2.83 -8.55
CA TYR A 209 0.23 4.16 -8.74
C TYR A 209 -0.74 5.26 -8.25
N ALA A 210 -2.02 5.19 -8.62
CA ALA A 210 -3.02 6.15 -8.16
C ALA A 210 -3.14 6.19 -6.62
N LEU A 211 -3.04 5.03 -5.95
CA LEU A 211 -3.04 4.95 -4.49
C LEU A 211 -1.79 5.56 -3.85
N LEU A 212 -0.60 5.39 -4.45
CA LEU A 212 0.62 6.06 -3.97
C LEU A 212 0.49 7.59 -4.07
N GLN A 213 -0.05 8.10 -5.19
CA GLN A 213 -0.25 9.54 -5.38
C GLN A 213 -1.28 10.11 -4.39
N LEU A 214 -2.36 9.36 -4.12
CA LEU A 214 -3.31 9.71 -3.06
C LEU A 214 -2.63 9.77 -1.69
N GLY A 215 -1.74 8.82 -1.41
CA GLY A 215 -1.00 8.76 -0.16
C GLY A 215 -0.05 9.94 0.03
N HIS A 216 0.59 10.44 -1.03
CA HIS A 216 1.38 11.66 -0.98
C HIS A 216 0.52 12.89 -0.64
N LEU A 217 -0.65 13.04 -1.28
CA LEU A 217 -1.59 14.11 -0.94
C LEU A 217 -2.08 14.02 0.51
N ALA A 218 -2.37 12.81 0.99
CA ALA A 218 -2.78 12.58 2.37
C ALA A 218 -1.68 12.94 3.38
N ALA A 219 -0.41 12.80 3.00
CA ALA A 219 0.74 13.27 3.77
C ALA A 219 0.97 14.80 3.68
N GLY A 220 0.15 15.53 2.92
CA GLY A 220 0.33 16.95 2.66
C GLY A 220 1.47 17.28 1.68
N LEU A 221 1.88 16.30 0.87
CA LEU A 221 2.96 16.41 -0.10
C LEU A 221 2.39 16.53 -1.53
N ALA A 222 3.13 17.22 -2.39
CA ALA A 222 2.84 17.20 -3.83
C ALA A 222 3.19 15.81 -4.41
N PRO A 223 2.30 15.17 -5.18
CA PRO A 223 2.59 13.87 -5.79
C PRO A 223 3.72 14.00 -6.82
N PRO A 224 4.74 13.12 -6.79
CA PRO A 224 5.81 13.12 -7.77
C PRO A 224 5.26 12.96 -9.20
N GLU A 225 5.97 13.53 -10.17
CA GLU A 225 5.64 13.33 -11.59
C GLU A 225 5.86 11.87 -12.00
N ILE A 226 5.01 11.37 -12.91
CA ILE A 226 5.19 10.03 -13.45
C ILE A 226 6.43 10.01 -14.35
N GLU A 227 7.39 9.13 -14.04
CA GLU A 227 8.49 8.84 -14.96
C GLU A 227 7.97 8.24 -16.28
N ALA A 228 8.56 8.67 -17.40
CA ALA A 228 8.24 8.08 -18.71
C ALA A 228 8.42 6.55 -18.67
N GLY A 229 7.36 5.79 -18.94
CA GLY A 229 7.36 4.32 -18.90
C GLY A 229 6.99 3.69 -17.55
N ALA A 230 6.51 4.45 -16.56
CA ALA A 230 6.06 3.90 -15.28
C ALA A 230 4.84 2.95 -15.40
N LEU A 231 4.06 3.09 -16.47
CA LEU A 231 2.99 2.16 -16.81
C LEU A 231 3.46 1.24 -17.94
N PRO A 232 3.14 -0.06 -17.89
CA PRO A 232 3.46 -0.98 -18.96
C PRO A 232 2.71 -0.58 -20.25
N ASP A 233 3.18 -1.05 -21.40
CA ASP A 233 2.46 -0.83 -22.65
C ASP A 233 1.17 -1.68 -22.69
N LEU A 234 0.16 -1.12 -23.34
CA LEU A 234 -1.03 -1.84 -23.76
C LEU A 234 -0.77 -2.34 -25.19
N GLU A 235 -0.36 -3.59 -25.32
CA GLU A 235 -0.27 -4.27 -26.63
C GLU A 235 -1.66 -4.46 -27.27
#